data_AF-A0A1F3VKB3-F1
#
_entry.id   AF-A0A1F3VKB3-F1
#
_cell.length_a   1.000
_cell.length_b   1.000
_cell.length_c   1.000
_cell.angle_alpha   90.00
_cell.angle_beta   90.00
_cell.angle_gamma   90.00
#
_symmetry.space_group_name_H-M   'P 1'
#
loop_
_entity.id
_entity.type
_entity.pdbx_description
1 polymer ?
#
loop_
_entity_poly.entity_id
_entity_poly.type
_entity_poly.pdbx_seq_one_letter_code
_entity_poly.pdbx_strand_id
1 'polypeptide(L)'
;MKLLSIILYLIILNPAHGLECSDGKYPVSGHSRTAYYRTDGTHVSEADVSSYCKNYRSDGPLKVKFQMKIPKDWPFKNEIFKKCTVNEQKNIAEIFSTLPKILTQVGELKIFCAKKSATEDNPATSAPTKKIIVLYSAAFKTDLKRILIHELAHLLYGFLSTKERKQYWRVAEWIDSNQTESFTTKRTSFSALDGKYDPEEDFANNVEYFYAEQEFMIKNFPSITKWLSKFLGDKQ
;
A
#
# COMPACT_ATOMS: atom_id res chain seq x y z
N MET A 1 -61.66 7.93 -27.67
CA MET A 1 -61.65 8.05 -26.20
C MET A 1 -61.17 6.72 -25.59
N LYS A 2 -59.87 6.56 -25.34
CA LYS A 2 -59.31 5.50 -24.46
C LYS A 2 -57.98 6.03 -23.91
N LEU A 3 -58.02 6.47 -22.65
CA LEU A 3 -56.86 6.82 -21.82
C LEU A 3 -56.01 5.55 -21.67
N LEU A 4 -54.79 5.55 -22.20
CA LEU A 4 -53.79 4.55 -21.88
C LEU A 4 -52.97 5.09 -20.71
N SER A 5 -53.16 4.46 -19.54
CA SER A 5 -52.47 4.81 -18.30
C SER A 5 -50.98 4.46 -18.41
N ILE A 6 -50.14 5.50 -18.41
CA ILE A 6 -48.68 5.39 -18.24
C ILE A 6 -48.43 5.10 -16.75
N ILE A 7 -48.23 3.83 -16.40
CA ILE A 7 -47.74 3.44 -15.07
C ILE A 7 -46.23 3.66 -15.08
N LEU A 8 -45.83 4.85 -14.60
CA LEU A 8 -44.45 5.24 -14.35
C LEU A 8 -43.94 4.39 -13.16
N TYR A 9 -43.20 3.32 -13.47
CA TYR A 9 -42.48 2.52 -12.48
C TYR A 9 -41.35 3.39 -11.89
N LEU A 10 -41.64 4.08 -10.80
CA LEU A 10 -40.63 4.65 -9.90
C LEU A 10 -39.89 3.49 -9.23
N ILE A 11 -38.89 2.93 -9.93
CA ILE A 11 -37.88 2.08 -9.30
C ILE A 11 -37.08 3.00 -8.40
N ILE A 12 -37.46 3.03 -7.12
CA ILE A 12 -36.65 3.62 -6.06
C ILE A 12 -35.38 2.76 -5.97
N LEU A 13 -34.36 3.14 -6.74
CA LEU A 13 -33.01 2.65 -6.56
C LEU A 13 -32.58 3.13 -5.17
N ASN A 14 -32.76 2.29 -4.16
CA ASN A 14 -32.10 2.51 -2.87
C ASN A 14 -30.60 2.52 -3.19
N PRO A 15 -29.91 3.67 -3.07
CA PRO A 15 -28.48 3.69 -3.30
C PRO A 15 -27.89 2.74 -2.27
N ALA A 16 -27.17 1.71 -2.72
CA ALA A 16 -26.51 0.77 -1.84
C ALA A 16 -25.56 1.58 -0.95
N HIS A 17 -25.97 1.84 0.29
CA HIS A 17 -25.14 2.53 1.26
C HIS A 17 -23.99 1.57 1.56
N GLY A 18 -22.83 1.85 0.98
CA GLY A 18 -21.62 1.11 1.29
C GLY A 18 -21.39 1.17 2.79
N LEU A 19 -21.00 0.04 3.39
CA LEU A 19 -20.65 -0.03 4.80
C LEU A 19 -19.64 1.08 5.12
N GLU A 20 -20.06 2.07 5.90
CA GLU A 20 -19.18 3.15 6.35
C GLU A 20 -18.39 2.65 7.56
N CYS A 21 -17.07 2.66 7.44
CA CYS A 21 -16.20 2.16 8.48
C CYS A 21 -15.64 3.30 9.32
N SER A 22 -15.59 3.08 10.64
CA SER A 22 -14.87 3.97 11.56
C SER A 22 -13.41 4.11 11.11
N ASP A 23 -12.79 5.25 11.40
CA ASP A 23 -11.36 5.46 11.13
C ASP A 23 -10.51 4.29 11.67
N GLY A 24 -9.46 3.93 10.93
CA GLY A 24 -8.66 2.75 11.27
C GLY A 24 -9.25 1.42 10.77
N LYS A 25 -10.35 1.44 10.01
CA LYS A 25 -10.93 0.25 9.36
C LYS A 25 -11.26 0.50 7.90
N TYR A 26 -11.27 -0.57 7.10
CA TYR A 26 -11.71 -0.56 5.71
C TYR A 26 -12.87 -1.54 5.49
N PRO A 27 -13.81 -1.22 4.57
CA PRO A 27 -14.94 -2.08 4.29
C PRO A 27 -14.50 -3.32 3.52
N VAL A 28 -14.92 -4.49 4.00
CA VAL A 28 -14.84 -5.77 3.29
C VAL A 28 -16.24 -6.10 2.81
N SER A 29 -16.41 -6.21 1.49
CA SER A 29 -17.69 -6.61 0.90
C SER A 29 -18.10 -8.01 1.36
N GLY A 30 -19.40 -8.18 1.57
CA GLY A 30 -19.97 -9.49 1.83
C GLY A 30 -19.67 -10.48 0.71
N HIS A 31 -19.49 -11.75 1.08
CA HIS A 31 -19.17 -12.85 0.16
C HIS A 31 -19.63 -14.18 0.74
N SER A 32 -20.02 -15.10 -0.14
CA SER A 32 -20.27 -16.48 0.25
C SER A 32 -18.95 -17.17 0.60
N ARG A 33 -18.95 -17.88 1.72
CA ARG A 33 -17.82 -18.66 2.22
C ARG A 33 -18.23 -20.13 2.26
N THR A 34 -17.53 -20.97 1.52
CA THR A 34 -17.73 -22.43 1.55
C THR A 34 -17.26 -23.03 2.89
N ALA A 35 -17.78 -24.21 3.24
CA ALA A 35 -17.36 -24.92 4.45
C ALA A 35 -15.88 -25.36 4.36
N TYR A 36 -15.18 -25.35 5.49
CA TYR A 36 -13.79 -25.82 5.60
C TYR A 36 -13.42 -26.21 7.04
N TYR A 37 -12.31 -26.93 7.21
CA TYR A 37 -11.72 -27.23 8.52
C TYR A 37 -10.51 -26.34 8.78
N ARG A 38 -10.39 -25.81 9.99
CA ARG A 38 -9.20 -25.09 10.47
C ARG A 38 -8.07 -26.06 10.80
N THR A 39 -6.87 -25.52 10.99
CA THR A 39 -5.67 -26.29 11.38
C THR A 39 -5.79 -26.96 12.75
N ASP A 40 -6.64 -26.43 13.63
CA ASP A 40 -6.95 -26.99 14.96
C ASP A 40 -8.08 -28.05 14.93
N GLY A 41 -8.58 -28.41 13.74
CA GLY A 41 -9.67 -29.37 13.57
C GLY A 41 -11.08 -28.76 13.69
N THR A 42 -11.21 -27.46 13.97
CA THR A 42 -12.52 -26.81 14.05
C THR A 42 -13.20 -26.77 12.68
N HIS A 43 -14.41 -27.33 12.58
CA HIS A 43 -15.25 -27.21 11.39
C HIS A 43 -15.87 -25.81 11.31
N VAL A 44 -15.71 -25.16 10.16
CA VAL A 44 -16.36 -23.90 9.84
C VAL A 44 -17.38 -24.17 8.74
N SER A 45 -18.66 -23.95 9.05
CA SER A 45 -19.75 -24.16 8.10
C SER A 45 -19.74 -23.13 6.97
N GLU A 46 -20.36 -23.51 5.86
CA GLU A 46 -20.74 -22.58 4.81
C GLU A 46 -21.62 -21.47 5.38
N ALA A 47 -21.38 -20.24 4.92
CA ALA A 47 -22.15 -19.07 5.33
C ALA A 47 -21.98 -17.93 4.33
N ASP A 48 -23.01 -17.11 4.19
CA ASP A 48 -22.88 -15.78 3.61
C ASP A 48 -22.33 -14.82 4.66
N VAL A 49 -21.11 -14.33 4.42
CA VAL A 49 -20.46 -13.37 5.30
C VAL A 49 -20.98 -11.99 4.91
N SER A 50 -21.69 -11.32 5.82
CA SER A 50 -22.10 -9.93 5.63
C SER A 50 -20.90 -9.01 5.48
N SER A 51 -21.07 -7.87 4.81
CA SER A 51 -20.03 -6.85 4.76
C SER A 51 -19.60 -6.45 6.17
N TYR A 52 -18.30 -6.31 6.41
CA TYR A 52 -17.76 -5.95 7.72
C TYR A 52 -16.57 -5.01 7.59
N CYS A 53 -16.29 -4.25 8.65
CA CYS A 53 -15.12 -3.39 8.71
C CYS A 53 -13.93 -4.18 9.26
N LYS A 54 -12.87 -4.32 8.49
CA LYS A 54 -11.60 -4.92 8.93
C LYS A 54 -10.67 -3.82 9.37
N ASN A 55 -9.97 -3.99 10.49
CA ASN A 55 -8.96 -3.04 10.91
C ASN A 55 -7.90 -2.90 9.80
N TYR A 56 -7.52 -1.67 9.46
CA TYR A 56 -6.21 -1.43 8.85
C TYR A 56 -5.20 -2.07 9.80
N ARG A 57 -4.23 -2.81 9.26
CA ARG A 57 -3.33 -3.66 10.06
C ARG A 57 -2.25 -2.88 10.81
N SER A 58 -2.57 -1.66 11.19
CA SER A 58 -1.66 -0.60 11.56
C SER A 58 -2.17 0.12 12.80
N ASP A 59 -1.24 0.70 13.54
CA ASP A 59 -1.47 1.35 14.84
C ASP A 59 -2.27 2.68 14.76
N GLY A 60 -3.16 2.83 13.77
CA GLY A 60 -4.02 3.98 13.55
C GLY A 60 -3.48 5.02 12.55
N PRO A 61 -4.05 6.24 12.57
CA PRO A 61 -3.66 7.33 11.68
C PRO A 61 -2.18 7.73 11.83
N LEU A 62 -1.58 8.18 10.73
CA LEU A 62 -0.19 8.63 10.64
C LEU A 62 0.13 9.72 11.68
N LYS A 63 1.19 9.48 12.46
CA LYS A 63 1.79 10.44 13.39
C LYS A 63 3.26 10.57 13.06
N VAL A 64 3.63 11.60 12.32
CA VAL A 64 5.03 11.83 11.92
C VAL A 64 5.86 12.33 13.10
N LYS A 65 7.01 11.71 13.32
CA LYS A 65 8.04 12.14 14.27
C LYS A 65 9.35 12.37 13.53
N PHE A 66 9.74 13.63 13.39
CA PHE A 66 11.04 13.98 12.86
C PHE A 66 12.13 13.73 13.90
N GLN A 67 13.10 12.90 13.56
CA GLN A 67 14.18 12.48 14.44
C GLN A 67 15.51 13.04 13.97
N MET A 68 16.39 13.35 14.91
CA MET A 68 17.74 13.88 14.61
C MET A 68 18.86 12.88 14.86
N LYS A 69 18.63 11.89 15.74
CA LYS A 69 19.67 10.94 16.17
C LYS A 69 19.47 9.60 15.50
N ILE A 70 20.49 9.15 14.76
CA ILE A 70 20.50 7.86 14.08
C ILE A 70 20.06 6.74 15.05
N PRO A 71 19.15 5.83 14.64
CA PRO A 71 18.87 4.63 15.39
C PRO A 71 20.17 3.85 15.66
N LYS A 72 20.37 3.38 16.90
CA LYS A 72 21.59 2.63 17.27
C LYS A 72 21.83 1.42 16.37
N ASP A 73 20.77 0.86 15.81
CA ASP A 73 20.73 -0.34 14.98
C ASP A 73 20.47 -0.03 13.49
N TRP A 74 20.73 1.21 13.04
CA TRP A 74 20.70 1.56 11.61
C TRP A 74 21.84 0.85 10.85
N PRO A 75 21.59 0.15 9.74
CA PRO A 75 22.61 -0.66 9.07
C PRO A 75 23.71 0.18 8.40
N PHE A 76 23.38 1.37 7.89
CA PHE A 76 24.31 2.22 7.15
C PHE A 76 25.01 3.24 8.05
N LYS A 77 26.02 2.79 8.80
CA LYS A 77 26.72 3.62 9.81
C LYS A 77 27.45 4.85 9.26
N ASN A 78 27.78 4.83 7.97
CA ASN A 78 28.54 5.90 7.32
C ASN A 78 27.65 7.03 6.78
N GLU A 79 26.33 6.91 6.86
CA GLU A 79 25.40 7.95 6.43
C GLU A 79 25.43 9.14 7.40
N ILE A 80 25.49 10.34 6.83
CA ILE A 80 25.57 11.57 7.62
C ILE A 80 24.18 12.15 7.78
N PHE A 81 23.60 11.97 8.96
CA PHE A 81 22.27 12.48 9.27
C PHE A 81 22.30 13.99 9.55
N LYS A 82 21.20 14.65 9.22
CA LYS A 82 20.97 16.08 9.44
C LYS A 82 19.60 16.30 10.05
N LYS A 83 19.42 17.47 10.68
CA LYS A 83 18.09 17.92 11.06
C LYS A 83 17.28 18.21 9.79
N CYS A 84 16.06 17.69 9.70
CA CYS A 84 15.11 18.13 8.69
C CYS A 84 14.80 19.61 8.92
N THR A 85 14.96 20.46 7.90
CA THR A 85 14.62 21.88 8.01
C THR A 85 13.12 22.08 8.20
N VAL A 86 12.70 23.24 8.69
CA VAL A 86 11.27 23.55 8.88
C VAL A 86 10.50 23.44 7.55
N ASN A 87 11.13 23.87 6.44
CA ASN A 87 10.52 23.78 5.12
C ASN A 87 10.38 22.32 4.63
N GLU A 88 11.41 21.49 4.84
CA GLU A 88 11.35 20.05 4.54
C GLU A 88 10.23 19.38 5.34
N GLN A 89 10.15 19.65 6.66
CA GLN A 89 9.10 19.10 7.52
C GLN A 89 7.70 19.52 7.07
N LYS A 90 7.51 20.79 6.72
CA LYS A 90 6.23 21.31 6.21
C LYS A 90 5.84 20.62 4.90
N ASN A 91 6.77 20.54 3.94
CA ASN A 91 6.52 19.90 2.64
C ASN A 91 6.13 18.42 2.81
N ILE A 92 6.85 17.68 3.64
CA ILE A 92 6.54 16.28 3.96
C ILE A 92 5.14 16.15 4.58
N ALA A 93 4.80 17.00 5.55
CA ALA A 93 3.49 16.98 6.20
C ALA A 93 2.35 17.32 5.23
N GLU A 94 2.58 18.29 4.34
CA GLU A 94 1.62 18.66 3.29
C GLU A 94 1.39 17.50 2.33
N ILE A 95 2.45 16.85 1.83
CA ILE A 95 2.34 15.65 0.98
C ILE A 95 1.52 14.57 1.69
N PHE A 96 1.87 14.22 2.93
CA PHE A 96 1.16 13.19 3.68
C PHE A 96 -0.33 13.49 3.87
N SER A 97 -0.71 14.77 3.99
CA SER A 97 -2.13 15.17 4.09
C SER A 97 -2.92 14.89 2.81
N THR A 98 -2.24 14.76 1.66
CA THR A 98 -2.86 14.44 0.37
C THR A 98 -2.85 12.96 0.01
N LEU A 99 -2.14 12.14 0.80
CA LEU A 99 -2.01 10.71 0.49
C LEU A 99 -3.25 9.92 0.90
N PRO A 100 -3.61 8.87 0.13
CA PRO A 100 -4.68 7.94 0.47
C PRO A 100 -4.54 7.38 1.89
N LYS A 101 -5.69 7.23 2.58
CA LYS A 101 -5.72 6.71 3.96
C LYS A 101 -5.00 5.36 4.07
N ILE A 102 -5.09 4.47 3.08
CA ILE A 102 -4.46 3.15 3.17
C ILE A 102 -2.92 3.22 3.31
N LEU A 103 -2.27 4.26 2.76
CA LEU A 103 -0.83 4.49 2.89
C LEU A 103 -0.47 5.22 4.20
N THR A 104 -1.42 5.96 4.79
CA THR A 104 -1.21 6.78 5.99
C THR A 104 -1.87 6.21 7.24
N GLN A 105 -2.38 4.98 7.19
CA GLN A 105 -2.72 4.20 8.37
C GLN A 105 -1.50 3.36 8.72
N VAL A 106 -0.52 3.97 9.38
CA VAL A 106 0.73 3.29 9.81
C VAL A 106 1.06 3.56 11.29
N GLY A 107 0.29 4.41 11.96
CA GLY A 107 0.57 4.88 13.32
C GLY A 107 1.74 5.85 13.38
N GLU A 108 2.61 5.70 14.37
CA GLU A 108 3.82 6.52 14.48
C GLU A 108 4.83 6.16 13.38
N LEU A 109 5.23 7.17 12.61
CA LEU A 109 6.25 7.07 11.56
C LEU A 109 7.42 7.98 11.90
N LYS A 110 8.64 7.43 11.93
CA LYS A 110 9.86 8.19 12.21
C LYS A 110 10.50 8.61 10.90
N ILE A 111 10.63 9.92 10.71
CA ILE A 111 11.30 10.51 9.56
C ILE A 111 12.66 11.02 9.98
N PHE A 112 13.68 10.61 9.25
CA PHE A 112 15.04 11.14 9.36
C PHE A 112 15.42 11.84 8.08
N CYS A 113 16.26 12.88 8.19
CA CYS A 113 16.90 13.47 7.04
C CYS A 113 18.40 13.15 7.08
N ALA A 114 18.96 12.83 5.92
CA ALA A 114 20.39 12.59 5.78
C ALA A 114 20.95 13.36 4.57
N LYS A 115 22.26 13.58 4.58
CA LYS A 115 22.92 14.33 3.51
C LYS A 115 23.01 13.51 2.23
N LYS A 116 23.55 12.31 2.34
CA LYS A 116 23.82 11.38 1.24
C LYS A 116 23.56 9.95 1.70
N SER A 117 23.03 9.14 0.80
CA SER A 117 22.87 7.69 0.94
C SER A 117 24.22 6.98 0.86
N ALA A 118 24.31 5.79 1.49
CA ALA A 118 25.43 4.87 1.26
C ALA A 118 25.48 4.37 -0.20
N THR A 119 24.31 4.21 -0.84
CA THR A 119 24.16 3.90 -2.27
C THR A 119 24.07 5.20 -3.06
N GLU A 120 24.84 5.31 -4.14
CA GLU A 120 24.83 6.50 -5.01
C GLU A 120 23.43 6.78 -5.56
N ASP A 121 23.06 8.06 -5.62
CA ASP A 121 21.79 8.60 -6.12
C ASP A 121 20.48 8.07 -5.51
N ASN A 122 20.54 7.19 -4.50
CA ASN A 122 19.34 6.72 -3.82
C ASN A 122 18.68 7.88 -3.02
N PRO A 123 17.43 8.27 -3.31
CA PRO A 123 16.80 9.43 -2.69
C PRO A 123 16.22 9.13 -1.30
N ALA A 124 15.88 7.87 -1.00
CA ALA A 124 15.35 7.48 0.29
C ALA A 124 15.65 6.00 0.63
N THR A 125 15.38 5.62 1.86
CA THR A 125 15.33 4.20 2.26
C THR A 125 14.43 4.06 3.47
N SER A 126 13.88 2.87 3.68
CA SER A 126 13.03 2.58 4.83
C SER A 126 13.52 1.37 5.63
N ALA A 127 13.08 1.33 6.89
CA ALA A 127 13.11 0.12 7.69
C ALA A 127 11.68 -0.19 8.15
N PRO A 128 10.92 -0.97 7.37
CA PRO A 128 9.49 -1.21 7.60
C PRO A 128 9.15 -1.68 9.01
N THR A 129 9.93 -2.62 9.56
CA THR A 129 9.73 -3.19 10.91
C THR A 129 9.86 -2.16 12.03
N LYS A 130 10.61 -1.08 11.80
CA LYS A 130 10.81 0.02 12.76
C LYS A 130 9.98 1.26 12.45
N LYS A 131 9.22 1.26 11.34
CA LYS A 131 8.47 2.40 10.80
C LYS A 131 9.36 3.62 10.64
N ILE A 132 10.49 3.41 9.97
CA ILE A 132 11.48 4.44 9.70
C ILE A 132 11.52 4.70 8.20
N ILE A 133 11.53 5.97 7.81
CA ILE A 133 11.93 6.43 6.49
C ILE A 133 13.07 7.44 6.67
N VAL A 134 14.12 7.27 5.88
CA VAL A 134 15.25 8.19 5.79
C VAL A 134 15.20 8.86 4.43
N LEU A 135 15.13 10.20 4.42
CA LEU A 135 15.13 11.01 3.21
C LEU A 135 16.49 11.66 3.03
N TYR A 136 17.13 11.43 1.89
CA TYR A 136 18.40 12.07 1.55
C TYR A 136 18.17 13.43 0.91
N SER A 137 19.22 14.26 0.84
CA SER A 137 19.12 15.58 0.18
C SER A 137 18.66 15.47 -1.28
N ALA A 138 18.88 14.33 -1.93
CA ALA A 138 18.42 14.06 -3.30
C ALA A 138 16.88 13.98 -3.40
N ALA A 139 16.18 13.44 -2.39
CA ALA A 139 14.71 13.35 -2.42
C ALA A 139 14.01 14.70 -2.54
N PHE A 140 14.62 15.77 -2.03
CA PHE A 140 14.06 17.13 -2.08
C PHE A 140 14.34 17.86 -3.41
N LYS A 141 15.05 17.21 -4.34
CA LYS A 141 15.34 17.74 -5.69
C LYS A 141 14.53 17.05 -6.79
N THR A 142 13.73 16.06 -6.42
CA THR A 142 12.93 15.22 -7.31
C THR A 142 11.47 15.22 -6.84
N ASP A 143 10.65 14.33 -7.40
CA ASP A 143 9.26 14.15 -6.94
C ASP A 143 9.20 13.47 -5.56
N LEU A 144 9.23 14.29 -4.50
CA LEU A 144 9.17 13.83 -3.13
C LEU A 144 7.88 13.05 -2.83
N LYS A 145 6.78 13.34 -3.51
CA LYS A 145 5.51 12.63 -3.30
C LYS A 145 5.61 11.20 -3.77
N ARG A 146 6.18 10.96 -4.95
CA ARG A 146 6.45 9.60 -5.46
C ARG A 146 7.34 8.80 -4.53
N ILE A 147 8.45 9.41 -4.10
CA ILE A 147 9.37 8.77 -3.15
C ILE A 147 8.66 8.38 -1.84
N LEU A 148 7.87 9.28 -1.27
CA LEU A 148 7.13 8.98 -0.03
C LEU A 148 6.09 7.88 -0.22
N ILE A 149 5.42 7.81 -1.38
CA ILE A 149 4.48 6.72 -1.69
C ILE A 149 5.23 5.38 -1.78
N HIS A 150 6.36 5.35 -2.47
CA HIS A 150 7.22 4.18 -2.59
C HIS A 150 7.66 3.66 -1.22
N GLU A 151 8.21 4.54 -0.37
CA GLU A 151 8.67 4.17 0.96
C GLU A 151 7.53 3.72 1.89
N LEU A 152 6.36 4.35 1.81
CA LEU A 152 5.17 3.89 2.54
C LEU A 152 4.67 2.54 2.03
N ALA A 153 4.88 2.22 0.76
CA ALA A 153 4.49 0.94 0.18
C ALA A 153 5.34 -0.22 0.74
N HIS A 154 6.64 -0.02 1.03
CA HIS A 154 7.43 -1.00 1.79
C HIS A 154 6.85 -1.27 3.18
N LEU A 155 6.47 -0.21 3.90
CA LEU A 155 5.79 -0.35 5.20
C LEU A 155 4.49 -1.15 5.05
N LEU A 156 3.68 -0.83 4.04
CA LEU A 156 2.44 -1.53 3.76
C LEU A 156 2.67 -3.01 3.41
N TYR A 157 3.68 -3.33 2.60
CA TYR A 157 4.08 -4.69 2.26
C TYR A 157 4.47 -5.49 3.51
N GLY A 158 5.20 -4.84 4.43
CA GLY A 158 5.53 -5.36 5.76
C GLY A 158 4.31 -5.79 6.57
N PHE A 159 3.16 -5.11 6.41
CA PHE A 159 1.90 -5.43 7.10
C PHE A 159 0.98 -6.42 6.33
N LEU A 160 1.34 -6.79 5.10
CA LEU A 160 0.61 -7.82 4.37
C LEU A 160 0.76 -9.18 5.04
N SER A 161 -0.30 -9.97 4.97
CA SER A 161 -0.29 -11.33 5.46
C SER A 161 0.32 -12.20 4.39
N THR A 162 0.80 -13.38 4.78
CA THR A 162 1.23 -14.40 3.83
C THR A 162 0.20 -14.65 2.72
N LYS A 163 -1.10 -14.60 3.03
CA LYS A 163 -2.17 -14.74 2.04
C LYS A 163 -2.21 -13.58 1.04
N GLU A 164 -2.13 -12.33 1.50
CA GLU A 164 -2.15 -11.17 0.59
C GLU A 164 -0.86 -11.07 -0.22
N ARG A 165 0.30 -11.35 0.38
CA ARG A 165 1.57 -11.44 -0.37
C ARG A 165 1.48 -12.50 -1.46
N LYS A 166 0.99 -13.71 -1.16
CA LYS A 166 0.77 -14.76 -2.16
C LYS A 166 -0.23 -14.37 -3.25
N GLN A 167 -1.26 -13.58 -2.92
CA GLN A 167 -2.19 -13.04 -3.92
C GLN A 167 -1.49 -12.04 -4.84
N TYR A 168 -0.70 -11.13 -4.27
CA TYR A 168 0.13 -10.20 -5.03
C TYR A 168 1.13 -10.93 -5.94
N TRP A 169 1.91 -11.87 -5.39
CA TRP A 169 2.87 -12.68 -6.15
C TRP A 169 2.22 -13.39 -7.33
N ARG A 170 1.01 -13.91 -7.15
CA ARG A 170 0.28 -14.55 -8.25
C ARG A 170 -0.04 -13.58 -9.38
N VAL A 171 -0.52 -12.37 -9.08
CA VAL A 171 -0.89 -11.38 -10.12
C VAL A 171 0.33 -10.69 -10.72
N ALA A 172 1.42 -10.59 -9.97
CA ALA A 172 2.72 -10.06 -10.40
C ALA A 172 3.67 -11.17 -10.90
N GLU A 173 3.17 -12.39 -11.07
CA GLU A 173 3.87 -13.56 -11.61
C GLU A 173 5.20 -13.94 -10.94
N TRP A 174 5.31 -13.66 -9.64
CA TRP A 174 6.39 -14.15 -8.78
C TRP A 174 6.18 -15.61 -8.40
N ILE A 175 7.26 -16.38 -8.46
CA ILE A 175 7.35 -17.79 -8.10
C ILE A 175 8.30 -17.90 -6.90
N ASP A 176 7.76 -18.35 -5.77
CA ASP A 176 8.55 -18.75 -4.61
C ASP A 176 9.11 -20.15 -4.88
N SER A 177 10.43 -20.22 -5.13
CA SER A 177 11.06 -21.42 -5.67
C SER A 177 11.15 -22.58 -4.69
N ASN A 178 11.04 -22.35 -3.36
CA ASN A 178 11.19 -23.41 -2.36
C ASN A 178 10.55 -23.11 -0.98
N GLN A 179 9.65 -22.12 -0.84
CA GLN A 179 9.19 -21.63 0.47
C GLN A 179 10.33 -21.08 1.35
N THR A 180 11.50 -20.82 0.74
CA THR A 180 12.69 -20.25 1.38
C THR A 180 12.87 -18.77 1.05
N GLU A 181 11.81 -18.11 0.54
CA GLU A 181 11.84 -16.71 0.09
C GLU A 181 12.84 -16.43 -1.04
N SER A 182 13.22 -17.46 -1.80
CA SER A 182 13.97 -17.29 -3.05
C SER A 182 12.98 -17.13 -4.20
N PHE A 183 12.88 -15.90 -4.71
CA PHE A 183 11.91 -15.54 -5.74
C PHE A 183 12.51 -15.56 -7.14
N THR A 184 11.72 -16.05 -8.09
CA THR A 184 11.92 -15.84 -9.53
C THR A 184 10.63 -15.28 -10.12
N THR A 185 10.69 -14.70 -11.31
CA THR A 185 9.52 -14.06 -11.94
C THR A 185 9.39 -14.49 -13.40
N LYS A 186 8.14 -14.61 -13.88
CA LYS A 186 7.86 -14.86 -15.30
C LYS A 186 7.76 -13.57 -16.12
N ARG A 187 7.61 -12.42 -15.46
CA ARG A 187 7.50 -11.12 -16.13
C ARG A 187 8.81 -10.73 -16.78
N THR A 188 8.71 -10.21 -18.00
CA THR A 188 9.82 -9.62 -18.75
C THR A 188 9.88 -8.09 -18.60
N SER A 189 8.85 -7.46 -18.03
CA SER A 189 8.74 -6.01 -17.84
C SER A 189 8.24 -5.62 -16.45
N PHE A 190 8.71 -4.47 -15.99
CA PHE A 190 8.46 -3.91 -14.66
C PHE A 190 8.13 -2.41 -14.77
N SER A 191 7.41 -1.89 -13.78
CA SER A 191 7.10 -0.46 -13.68
C SER A 191 8.35 0.38 -13.45
N ALA A 192 9.32 -0.15 -12.69
CA ALA A 192 10.68 0.36 -12.57
C ALA A 192 11.72 -0.77 -12.70
N LEU A 193 12.98 -0.40 -12.99
CA LEU A 193 14.05 -1.37 -13.31
C LEU A 193 14.47 -2.26 -12.13
N ASP A 194 14.39 -1.75 -10.91
CA ASP A 194 14.73 -2.44 -9.66
C ASP A 194 13.62 -3.37 -9.16
N GLY A 195 12.37 -3.17 -9.61
CA GLY A 195 11.27 -4.09 -9.34
C GLY A 195 11.51 -5.52 -9.83
N LYS A 196 12.53 -5.81 -10.64
CA LYS A 196 12.90 -7.19 -11.03
C LYS A 196 13.66 -7.95 -9.94
N TYR A 197 14.16 -7.29 -8.91
CA TYR A 197 15.06 -7.92 -7.93
C TYR A 197 14.31 -8.77 -6.92
N ASP A 198 13.16 -8.30 -6.45
CA ASP A 198 12.34 -9.03 -5.48
C ASP A 198 10.87 -8.51 -5.49
N PRO A 199 9.92 -9.30 -4.96
CA PRO A 199 8.52 -8.92 -4.95
C PRO A 199 8.15 -7.73 -4.06
N GLU A 200 8.99 -7.35 -3.08
CA GLU A 200 8.72 -6.20 -2.21
C GLU A 200 9.02 -4.89 -2.97
N GLU A 201 10.17 -4.80 -3.61
CA GLU A 201 10.53 -3.64 -4.47
C GLU A 201 9.57 -3.51 -5.67
N ASP A 202 9.17 -4.62 -6.29
CA ASP A 202 8.14 -4.61 -7.34
C ASP A 202 6.80 -4.08 -6.80
N PHE A 203 6.41 -4.47 -5.58
CA PHE A 203 5.18 -3.99 -4.97
C PHE A 203 5.25 -2.48 -4.72
N ALA A 204 6.36 -1.98 -4.16
CA ALA A 204 6.54 -0.56 -3.88
C ALA A 204 6.47 0.28 -5.16
N ASN A 205 7.17 -0.16 -6.20
CA ASN A 205 7.12 0.44 -7.53
C ASN A 205 5.72 0.43 -8.13
N ASN A 206 5.01 -0.70 -8.07
CA ASN A 206 3.66 -0.78 -8.63
C ASN A 206 2.66 0.13 -7.89
N VAL A 207 2.79 0.29 -6.56
CA VAL A 207 1.97 1.24 -5.78
C VAL A 207 2.32 2.69 -6.15
N GLU A 208 3.60 3.02 -6.28
CA GLU A 208 4.05 4.34 -6.72
C GLU A 208 3.45 4.71 -8.09
N TYR A 209 3.64 3.85 -9.09
CA TYR A 209 3.15 4.07 -10.45
C TYR A 209 1.62 4.03 -10.52
N PHE A 210 0.94 3.25 -9.66
CA PHE A 210 -0.51 3.25 -9.61
C PHE A 210 -1.07 4.63 -9.24
N TYR A 211 -0.41 5.35 -8.33
CA TYR A 211 -0.82 6.71 -7.93
C TYR A 211 -0.25 7.83 -8.81
N ALA A 212 0.91 7.63 -9.43
CA ALA A 212 1.57 8.66 -10.24
C ALA A 212 1.23 8.58 -11.75
N GLU A 213 1.03 7.37 -12.28
CA GLU A 213 0.97 7.07 -13.72
C GLU A 213 -0.09 5.98 -14.01
N GLN A 214 -1.33 6.21 -13.55
CA GLN A 214 -2.39 5.19 -13.58
C GLN A 214 -2.67 4.64 -15.00
N GLU A 215 -2.65 5.49 -16.04
CA GLU A 215 -2.86 5.06 -17.43
C GLU A 215 -1.79 4.07 -17.90
N PHE A 216 -0.52 4.31 -17.53
CA PHE A 216 0.59 3.41 -17.82
C PHE A 216 0.37 2.06 -17.13
N MET A 217 -0.05 2.06 -15.88
CA MET A 217 -0.34 0.83 -15.11
C MET A 217 -1.52 0.04 -15.68
N ILE A 218 -2.61 0.72 -16.06
CA ILE A 218 -3.78 0.08 -16.69
C ILE A 218 -3.37 -0.59 -18.01
N LYS A 219 -2.57 0.09 -18.82
CA LYS A 219 -2.16 -0.39 -20.14
C LYS A 219 -1.17 -1.56 -20.06
N ASN A 220 -0.14 -1.44 -19.23
CA ASN A 220 0.98 -2.38 -19.25
C ASN A 220 0.85 -3.49 -18.20
N PHE A 221 0.12 -3.24 -17.11
CA PHE A 221 0.01 -4.18 -15.98
C PHE A 221 -1.44 -4.32 -15.48
N PRO A 222 -2.41 -4.67 -16.36
CA PRO A 222 -3.84 -4.65 -16.02
C PRO A 222 -4.22 -5.59 -14.86
N SER A 223 -3.60 -6.76 -14.75
CA SER A 223 -3.84 -7.71 -13.65
C SER A 223 -3.37 -7.16 -12.29
N ILE A 224 -2.20 -6.52 -12.27
CA ILE A 224 -1.64 -5.87 -11.08
C ILE A 224 -2.51 -4.66 -10.71
N THR A 225 -2.84 -3.81 -11.68
CA THR A 225 -3.71 -2.64 -11.50
C THR A 225 -5.07 -3.02 -10.92
N LYS A 226 -5.73 -4.05 -11.49
CA LYS A 226 -7.01 -4.55 -10.98
C LYS A 226 -6.90 -5.04 -9.53
N TRP A 227 -5.81 -5.71 -9.20
CA TRP A 227 -5.56 -6.16 -7.83
C TRP A 227 -5.31 -4.98 -6.89
N LEU A 228 -4.51 -4.00 -7.30
CA LEU A 228 -4.21 -2.78 -6.53
C LEU A 228 -5.47 -1.94 -6.28
N SER A 229 -6.32 -1.69 -7.29
CA SER A 229 -7.58 -0.97 -7.08
C SER A 229 -8.45 -1.65 -6.02
N LYS A 230 -8.55 -2.99 -6.07
CA LYS A 230 -9.30 -3.76 -5.07
C LYS A 230 -8.65 -3.70 -3.69
N PHE A 231 -7.32 -3.81 -3.63
CA PHE A 231 -6.57 -3.88 -2.38
C PHE A 231 -6.49 -2.52 -1.68
N LEU A 232 -6.21 -1.45 -2.43
CA LEU A 232 -6.07 -0.08 -1.95
C LEU A 232 -7.42 0.57 -1.65
N GLY A 233 -8.52 -0.01 -2.14
CA GLY A 233 -9.87 0.47 -1.87
C GLY A 233 -10.30 1.63 -2.76
N ASP A 234 -9.55 1.91 -3.83
CA ASP A 234 -9.95 2.86 -4.86
C ASP A 234 -11.07 2.22 -5.69
N LYS A 235 -12.31 2.59 -5.37
CA LYS A 235 -13.45 2.35 -6.24
C LYS A 235 -13.26 3.25 -7.46
N GLN A 236 -12.91 2.66 -8.61
CA GLN A 236 -13.23 3.26 -9.91
C GLN A 236 -14.75 3.39 -10.03
#